data_AF-A0A3M0ZHI9-F1
#
_entry.id   AF-A0A3M0ZHI9-F1
#
_cell.length_a   1.000
_cell.length_b   1.000
_cell.length_c   1.000
_cell.angle_alpha   90.00
_cell.angle_beta   90.00
_cell.angle_gamma   90.00
#
_symmetry.space_group_name_H-M   'P 1'
#
loop_
_entity.id
_entity.type
_entity.pdbx_description
1 polymer ?
#
loop_
_entity_poly.entity_id
_entity_poly.type
_entity_poly.pdbx_seq_one_letter_code
_entity_poly.pdbx_strand_id
1 'polypeptide(L)'
;FGIGDGGGGPTEEFIENGLRQQNLEGTGKVRFGSAASYLEQLDRYAQDLPVWVGELYLEVHRATLTTQARTKRGNRMLENALRKVEFLCALARDGAYPRETLDRLWKTLLINQFHDILPGSSIRLVYERTEREHRECLEACDKLIRETAQERFVADEQSLSLVNVLSWPVEHVLTLPADWEGVQLEGNGEILASQRSDAGLDVQVRIQPLSAVSLLRKSTPAPQVTISDDGDGIVLANDLIEYHFTRTGRLVRAKDRDRDHEWLAPGEQANLLTLYADHPTNWDAWDIDVTYDEKVLSQLEADDVSPVVQGPVAARVTFTYHTGNSTISQEVVLANGSRRLEFRTQVDWHERHRMLRVSFPVNVWNEYATYDIQYGYIRRPTHCNTSWDHARFEVAAHKYADLSGNDFGVALLNDCKYGHRIRDNVIDLNLLRSPTYPDPDADQGQHVFTYALYPHWGDLIHSDTIREANALNHPPIVLEGLRTGDFKVPFALESDGVSLEVVKKAHKNADTIIRLVEYRGMHSEARLTLDPCWREILETNLMEWEDVPVPKNSDGVIELTFKPFEIRTFRLKA
;
A
#
# COMPACT_ATOMS: atom_id res chain seq x y z
N PHE A 1 35.75 -1.58 -11.34
CA PHE A 1 36.76 -1.12 -10.36
C PHE A 1 36.68 0.40 -10.27
N GLY A 2 36.90 0.97 -9.10
CA GLY A 2 36.66 2.40 -8.81
C GLY A 2 36.58 2.63 -7.31
N ILE A 3 36.25 3.87 -6.91
CA ILE A 3 36.02 4.25 -5.52
C ILE A 3 34.50 4.49 -5.35
N GLY A 4 33.82 3.54 -4.71
CA GLY A 4 32.38 3.60 -4.43
C GLY A 4 31.99 4.66 -3.39
N ASP A 5 30.72 4.66 -2.98
CA ASP A 5 30.19 5.41 -1.82
C ASP A 5 30.51 6.92 -1.81
N GLY A 6 30.29 7.57 -2.95
CA GLY A 6 30.63 8.99 -3.15
C GLY A 6 31.10 9.36 -4.56
N GLY A 7 31.15 8.39 -5.48
CA GLY A 7 31.20 8.66 -6.92
C GLY A 7 32.61 8.80 -7.53
N GLY A 8 33.62 8.18 -6.94
CA GLY A 8 34.96 8.17 -7.52
C GLY A 8 35.09 7.17 -8.67
N GLY A 9 35.37 7.65 -9.88
CA GLY A 9 35.80 6.80 -10.98
C GLY A 9 37.12 6.07 -10.68
N PRO A 10 37.55 5.14 -11.55
CA PRO A 10 38.86 4.53 -11.41
C PRO A 10 39.99 5.56 -11.50
N THR A 11 41.01 5.42 -10.65
CA THR A 11 42.23 6.22 -10.71
C THR A 11 43.17 5.71 -11.80
N GLU A 12 44.12 6.54 -12.22
CA GLU A 12 45.20 6.16 -13.15
C GLU A 12 45.96 4.91 -12.67
N GLU A 13 46.21 4.82 -11.36
CA GLU A 13 46.88 3.67 -10.74
C GLU A 13 46.12 2.35 -10.95
N PHE A 14 44.78 2.37 -10.88
CA PHE A 14 43.99 1.16 -11.16
C PHE A 14 44.13 0.71 -12.61
N ILE A 15 44.25 1.65 -13.55
CA ILE A 15 44.50 1.33 -14.95
C ILE A 15 45.89 0.72 -15.13
N GLU A 16 46.92 1.36 -14.58
CA GLU A 16 48.31 0.86 -14.62
C GLU A 16 48.45 -0.54 -14.02
N ASN A 17 47.82 -0.78 -12.87
CA ASN A 17 47.81 -2.10 -12.22
C ASN A 17 47.11 -3.15 -13.10
N GLY A 18 45.96 -2.81 -13.69
CA GLY A 18 45.27 -3.72 -14.60
C GLY A 18 46.08 -4.03 -15.87
N LEU A 19 46.79 -3.05 -16.44
CA LEU A 19 47.68 -3.23 -17.59
C LEU A 19 48.85 -4.17 -17.26
N ARG A 20 49.50 -3.98 -16.10
CA ARG A 20 50.59 -4.88 -15.65
C ARG A 20 50.09 -6.31 -15.43
N GLN A 21 48.90 -6.47 -14.84
CA GLN A 21 48.28 -7.78 -14.59
C GLN A 21 47.81 -8.51 -15.85
N GLN A 22 47.76 -7.87 -17.02
CA GLN A 22 47.44 -8.55 -18.28
C GLN A 22 48.44 -9.66 -18.61
N ASN A 23 49.71 -9.50 -18.22
CA ASN A 23 50.76 -10.48 -18.47
C ASN A 23 51.66 -10.76 -17.27
N LEU A 24 51.26 -10.38 -16.06
CA LEU A 24 52.00 -10.72 -14.84
C LEU A 24 51.87 -12.24 -14.56
N GLU A 25 53.00 -12.89 -14.33
CA GLU A 25 53.03 -14.32 -13.99
C GLU A 25 52.56 -14.54 -12.55
N GLY A 26 51.85 -15.65 -12.31
CA GLY A 26 51.33 -15.99 -10.97
C GLY A 26 50.02 -15.30 -10.57
N THR A 27 49.44 -14.43 -11.41
CA THR A 27 48.14 -13.79 -11.17
C THR A 27 47.09 -14.17 -12.21
N GLY A 28 45.81 -13.99 -11.87
CA GLY A 28 44.73 -14.00 -12.86
C GLY A 28 44.99 -12.96 -13.95
N LYS A 29 44.72 -13.31 -15.21
CA LYS A 29 44.95 -12.40 -16.35
C LYS A 29 43.79 -11.43 -16.46
N VAL A 30 44.08 -10.14 -16.30
CA VAL A 30 43.07 -9.08 -16.40
C VAL A 30 42.85 -8.67 -17.86
N ARG A 31 41.61 -8.37 -18.23
CA ARG A 31 41.25 -7.74 -19.51
C ARG A 31 40.21 -6.65 -19.26
N PHE A 32 40.44 -5.46 -19.79
CA PHE A 32 39.43 -4.40 -19.75
C PHE A 32 38.37 -4.65 -20.82
N GLY A 33 37.10 -4.44 -20.48
CA GLY A 33 35.97 -4.66 -21.36
C GLY A 33 34.68 -4.09 -20.77
N SER A 34 33.60 -4.15 -21.54
CA SER A 34 32.26 -3.75 -21.08
C SER A 34 31.57 -4.89 -20.35
N ALA A 35 30.60 -4.57 -19.50
CA ALA A 35 29.73 -5.58 -18.87
C ALA A 35 29.03 -6.45 -19.93
N ALA A 36 28.57 -5.87 -21.04
CA ALA A 36 27.95 -6.61 -22.14
C ALA A 36 28.89 -7.68 -22.72
N SER A 37 30.15 -7.33 -23.02
CA SER A 37 31.13 -8.28 -23.56
C SER A 37 31.46 -9.42 -22.60
N TYR A 38 31.34 -9.18 -21.29
CA TYR A 38 31.52 -10.21 -20.27
C TYR A 38 30.30 -11.13 -20.17
N LEU A 39 29.07 -10.58 -20.22
CA LEU A 39 27.84 -11.36 -20.23
C LEU A 39 27.74 -12.26 -21.46
N GLU A 40 28.10 -11.77 -22.65
CA GLU A 40 28.18 -12.59 -23.87
C GLU A 40 29.16 -13.77 -23.73
N GLN A 41 30.27 -13.57 -23.02
CA GLN A 41 31.23 -14.64 -22.75
C GLN A 41 30.71 -15.65 -21.74
N LEU A 42 29.96 -15.19 -20.73
CA LEU A 42 29.32 -16.02 -19.71
C LEU A 42 28.19 -16.88 -20.26
N ASP A 43 27.52 -16.44 -21.32
CA ASP A 43 26.41 -17.18 -21.95
C ASP A 43 26.82 -18.60 -22.38
N ARG A 44 28.11 -18.80 -22.71
CA ARG A 44 28.69 -20.13 -22.99
C ARG A 44 28.58 -21.12 -21.84
N TYR A 45 28.38 -20.64 -20.62
CA TYR A 45 28.23 -21.42 -19.39
C TYR A 45 26.80 -21.36 -18.85
N ALA A 46 25.83 -20.81 -19.60
CA ALA A 46 24.47 -20.57 -19.08
C ALA A 46 23.80 -21.83 -18.49
N GLN A 47 24.10 -23.01 -19.04
CA GLN A 47 23.56 -24.30 -18.56
C GLN A 47 24.23 -24.79 -17.27
N ASP A 48 25.41 -24.28 -16.92
CA ASP A 48 26.19 -24.68 -15.76
C ASP A 48 26.01 -23.73 -14.56
N LEU A 49 25.34 -22.57 -14.76
CA LEU A 49 25.15 -21.57 -13.72
C LEU A 49 24.06 -22.00 -12.70
N PRO A 50 24.25 -21.73 -11.40
CA PRO A 50 23.24 -22.01 -10.40
C PRO A 50 22.00 -21.13 -10.60
N VAL A 51 20.82 -21.70 -10.29
CA VAL A 51 19.54 -20.99 -10.36
C VAL A 51 19.10 -20.59 -8.96
N TRP A 52 18.73 -19.33 -8.78
CA TRP A 52 18.08 -18.81 -7.58
C TRP A 52 16.62 -18.48 -7.89
N VAL A 53 15.69 -18.99 -7.09
CA VAL A 53 14.24 -18.77 -7.27
C VAL A 53 13.70 -17.97 -6.09
N GLY A 54 13.00 -16.88 -6.37
CA GLY A 54 12.40 -16.00 -5.35
C GLY A 54 13.28 -14.80 -5.00
N GLU A 55 13.15 -14.30 -3.77
CA GLU A 55 13.86 -13.10 -3.32
C GLU A 55 15.35 -13.35 -3.06
N LEU A 56 16.19 -12.37 -3.42
CA LEU A 56 17.55 -12.24 -2.90
C LEU A 56 17.49 -11.39 -1.62
N TYR A 57 17.15 -12.03 -0.50
CA TYR A 57 17.03 -11.34 0.77
C TYR A 57 18.39 -10.82 1.23
N LEU A 58 18.50 -9.50 1.42
CA LEU A 58 19.69 -8.85 1.94
C LEU A 58 19.68 -8.95 3.48
N GLU A 59 20.63 -9.71 4.03
CA GLU A 59 20.70 -9.99 5.48
C GLU A 59 21.30 -8.84 6.31
N VAL A 60 21.19 -7.61 5.84
CA VAL A 60 21.70 -6.40 6.48
C VAL A 60 20.83 -5.20 6.09
N HIS A 61 20.95 -4.10 6.83
CA HIS A 61 20.25 -2.87 6.58
C HIS A 61 18.71 -2.97 6.72
N ARG A 62 18.23 -3.70 7.73
CA ARG A 62 16.79 -3.93 7.92
C ARG A 62 16.00 -2.72 8.42
N ALA A 63 16.67 -1.74 9.05
CA ALA A 63 16.05 -0.48 9.47
C ALA A 63 15.41 0.30 8.33
N THR A 64 15.99 0.11 7.14
CA THR A 64 15.62 0.88 5.94
C THR A 64 14.16 0.73 5.55
N LEU A 65 13.48 -0.28 6.10
CA LEU A 65 12.06 -0.52 5.93
C LEU A 65 11.19 0.44 6.77
N THR A 66 11.75 1.10 7.79
CA THR A 66 11.00 1.94 8.74
C THR A 66 11.52 3.37 8.84
N THR A 67 12.84 3.58 8.90
CA THR A 67 13.47 4.91 9.06
C THR A 67 12.98 5.93 8.02
N GLN A 68 12.75 7.19 8.39
CA GLN A 68 12.19 8.23 7.51
C GLN A 68 10.79 7.86 7.01
N ALA A 69 9.89 7.58 7.95
CA ALA A 69 8.53 7.12 7.72
C ALA A 69 7.71 8.12 6.88
N ARG A 70 7.95 9.43 7.04
CA ARG A 70 7.30 10.48 6.23
C ARG A 70 7.67 10.39 4.75
N THR A 71 8.94 10.09 4.43
CA THR A 71 9.39 9.86 3.06
C THR A 71 8.69 8.66 2.43
N LYS A 72 8.62 7.53 3.15
CA LYS A 72 7.93 6.31 2.70
C LYS A 72 6.44 6.52 2.48
N ARG A 73 5.79 7.27 3.38
CA ARG A 73 4.39 7.68 3.22
C ARG A 73 4.20 8.58 2.00
N GLY A 74 5.02 9.62 1.85
CA GLY A 74 4.98 10.53 0.71
C GLY A 74 5.13 9.78 -0.62
N ASN A 75 6.06 8.81 -0.68
CA ASN A 75 6.25 7.94 -1.84
C ASN A 75 4.98 7.14 -2.17
N ARG A 76 4.41 6.40 -1.21
CA ARG A 76 3.20 5.59 -1.44
C ARG A 76 2.02 6.45 -1.87
N MET A 77 1.80 7.57 -1.21
CA MET A 77 0.70 8.48 -1.55
C MET A 77 0.86 9.03 -2.97
N LEU A 78 2.08 9.38 -3.36
CA LEU A 78 2.35 9.91 -4.69
C LEU A 78 2.25 8.84 -5.79
N GLU A 79 2.70 7.60 -5.55
CA GLU A 79 2.45 6.45 -6.45
C GLU A 79 0.94 6.28 -6.71
N ASN A 80 0.15 6.30 -5.64
CA ASN A 80 -1.30 6.12 -5.72
C ASN A 80 -1.99 7.30 -6.39
N ALA A 81 -1.53 8.53 -6.15
CA ALA A 81 -2.05 9.74 -6.78
C ALA A 81 -1.75 9.77 -8.28
N LEU A 82 -0.52 9.45 -8.70
CA LEU A 82 -0.14 9.41 -10.11
C LEU A 82 -0.97 8.39 -10.89
N ARG A 83 -1.20 7.19 -10.31
CA ARG A 83 -2.12 6.20 -10.92
C ARG A 83 -3.52 6.77 -11.16
N LYS A 84 -4.09 7.48 -10.19
CA LYS A 84 -5.43 8.09 -10.28
C LYS A 84 -5.47 9.21 -11.33
N VAL A 85 -4.47 10.08 -11.35
CA VAL A 85 -4.35 11.18 -12.32
C VAL A 85 -4.25 10.62 -13.74
N GLU A 86 -3.33 9.67 -13.98
CA GLU A 86 -3.16 9.09 -15.31
C GLU A 86 -4.44 8.38 -15.78
N PHE A 87 -5.12 7.66 -14.88
CA PHE A 87 -6.41 7.05 -15.18
C PHE A 87 -7.42 8.09 -15.65
N LEU A 88 -7.63 9.16 -14.89
CA LEU A 88 -8.62 10.18 -15.23
C LEU A 88 -8.25 10.95 -16.51
N CYS A 89 -6.98 11.39 -16.62
CA CYS A 89 -6.48 12.12 -17.79
C CYS A 89 -6.52 11.27 -19.07
N ALA A 90 -6.29 9.95 -18.99
CA ALA A 90 -6.36 9.07 -20.15
C ALA A 90 -7.80 8.91 -20.69
N LEU A 91 -8.81 9.16 -19.85
CA LEU A 91 -10.23 9.08 -20.17
C LEU A 91 -10.87 10.43 -20.52
N ALA A 92 -10.09 11.52 -20.49
CA ALA A 92 -10.55 12.84 -20.93
C ALA A 92 -10.81 12.84 -22.45
N ARG A 93 -11.94 13.42 -22.87
CA ARG A 93 -12.41 13.39 -24.27
C ARG A 93 -11.63 14.34 -25.19
N ASP A 94 -11.38 15.56 -24.71
CA ASP A 94 -10.96 16.69 -25.56
C ASP A 94 -9.79 17.50 -24.97
N GLY A 95 -9.31 17.14 -23.77
CA GLY A 95 -8.17 17.78 -23.11
C GLY A 95 -6.82 17.22 -23.61
N ALA A 96 -5.82 18.10 -23.74
CA ALA A 96 -4.46 17.65 -24.01
C ALA A 96 -3.93 16.87 -22.82
N TYR A 97 -3.61 15.58 -23.00
CA TYR A 97 -2.97 14.77 -21.96
C TYR A 97 -1.73 15.50 -21.42
N PRO A 98 -1.63 15.79 -20.10
CA PRO A 98 -0.62 16.68 -19.53
C PRO A 98 0.76 15.99 -19.44
N ARG A 99 1.31 15.61 -20.59
CA ARG A 99 2.46 14.72 -20.73
C ARG A 99 3.72 15.26 -20.07
N GLU A 100 4.05 16.52 -20.33
CA GLU A 100 5.25 17.16 -19.78
C GLU A 100 5.14 17.28 -18.25
N THR A 101 3.96 17.62 -17.74
CA THR A 101 3.71 17.69 -16.30
C THR A 101 3.85 16.31 -15.67
N LEU A 102 3.18 15.29 -16.20
CA LEU A 102 3.24 13.92 -15.68
C LEU A 102 4.67 13.35 -15.75
N ASP A 103 5.40 13.57 -16.84
CA ASP A 103 6.80 13.16 -16.99
C ASP A 103 7.68 13.77 -15.89
N ARG A 104 7.52 15.07 -15.61
CA ARG A 104 8.22 15.73 -14.51
C ARG A 104 7.85 15.13 -13.15
N LEU A 105 6.57 14.90 -12.88
CA LEU A 105 6.12 14.31 -11.60
C LEU A 105 6.67 12.89 -11.40
N TRP A 106 6.61 12.04 -12.43
CA TRP A 106 7.19 10.70 -12.40
C TRP A 106 8.70 10.74 -12.19
N LYS A 107 9.43 11.62 -12.86
CA LYS A 107 10.88 11.78 -12.64
C LYS A 107 11.20 12.22 -11.22
N THR A 108 10.44 13.15 -10.65
CA THR A 108 10.62 13.56 -9.24
C THR A 108 10.39 12.39 -8.28
N LEU A 109 9.31 11.61 -8.47
CA LEU A 109 9.07 10.41 -7.68
C LEU A 109 10.24 9.42 -7.80
N LEU A 110 10.65 9.08 -9.02
CA LEU A 110 11.72 8.11 -9.28
C LEU A 110 13.10 8.55 -8.74
N ILE A 111 13.41 9.85 -8.76
CA ILE A 111 14.60 10.40 -8.10
C ILE A 111 14.53 10.15 -6.59
N ASN A 112 13.38 10.41 -5.97
CA ASN A 112 13.18 10.18 -4.53
C ASN A 112 13.09 8.69 -4.15
N GLN A 113 12.94 7.79 -5.13
CA GLN A 113 13.06 6.33 -4.97
C GLN A 113 14.51 5.82 -5.02
N PHE A 114 15.49 6.70 -5.13
CA PHE A 114 16.90 6.31 -5.07
C PHE A 114 17.19 5.53 -3.77
N HIS A 115 18.09 4.55 -3.86
CA HIS A 115 18.34 3.55 -2.81
C HIS A 115 18.94 4.12 -1.51
N ASP A 116 19.40 5.38 -1.50
CA ASP A 116 19.78 6.07 -0.26
C ASP A 116 18.77 7.12 0.20
N ILE A 117 17.78 7.44 -0.63
CA ILE A 117 16.72 8.38 -0.29
C ILE A 117 15.57 7.62 0.34
N LEU A 118 14.82 6.83 -0.43
CA LEU A 118 13.62 6.13 0.04
C LEU A 118 13.87 5.21 1.27
N PRO A 119 15.00 4.47 1.32
CA PRO A 119 15.41 3.70 2.49
C PRO A 119 15.60 4.48 3.80
N GLY A 120 15.84 5.80 3.76
CA GLY A 120 16.02 6.57 5.01
C GLY A 120 17.49 6.70 5.47
N SER A 121 18.44 6.49 4.55
CA SER A 121 19.88 6.44 4.78
C SER A 121 20.70 7.70 4.41
N SER A 122 20.08 8.87 4.28
CA SER A 122 20.72 10.12 3.87
C SER A 122 20.71 11.21 4.95
N ILE A 123 21.49 12.27 4.76
CA ILE A 123 21.45 13.43 5.68
C ILE A 123 20.10 14.16 5.64
N ARG A 124 19.75 14.86 6.73
CA ARG A 124 18.53 15.65 6.90
C ARG A 124 18.09 16.47 5.68
N LEU A 125 19.02 17.15 5.03
CA LEU A 125 18.74 18.03 3.88
C LEU A 125 18.11 17.29 2.69
N VAL A 126 18.43 16.01 2.52
CA VAL A 126 17.81 15.17 1.49
C VAL A 126 16.33 14.98 1.81
N TYR A 127 15.99 14.67 3.06
CA TYR A 127 14.61 14.42 3.48
C TYR A 127 13.74 15.66 3.50
N GLU A 128 14.26 16.81 3.95
CA GLU A 128 13.55 18.08 3.85
C GLU A 128 13.19 18.42 2.39
N ARG A 129 14.07 18.09 1.45
CA ARG A 129 13.82 18.26 0.02
C ARG A 129 12.79 17.24 -0.49
N THR A 130 12.98 15.95 -0.19
CA THR A 130 12.08 14.88 -0.63
C THR A 130 10.66 15.07 -0.12
N GLU A 131 10.48 15.44 1.15
CA GLU A 131 9.16 15.71 1.72
C GLU A 131 8.48 16.91 1.06
N ARG A 132 9.23 17.99 0.77
CA ARG A 132 8.71 19.14 0.01
C ARG A 132 8.31 18.73 -1.40
N GLU A 133 9.16 18.00 -2.12
CA GLU A 133 8.90 17.54 -3.48
C GLU A 133 7.70 16.59 -3.55
N HIS A 134 7.52 15.68 -2.59
CA HIS A 134 6.32 14.86 -2.47
C HIS A 134 5.06 15.71 -2.31
N ARG A 135 5.07 16.71 -1.41
CA ARG A 135 3.93 17.60 -1.20
C ARG A 135 3.58 18.38 -2.47
N GLU A 136 4.56 19.01 -3.12
CA GLU A 136 4.36 19.76 -4.36
C GLU A 136 3.82 18.86 -5.49
N CYS A 137 4.30 17.62 -5.59
CA CYS A 137 3.81 16.67 -6.58
C CYS A 137 2.38 16.18 -6.28
N LEU A 138 2.04 15.96 -5.01
CA LEU A 138 0.67 15.61 -4.60
C LEU A 138 -0.30 16.75 -4.90
N GLU A 139 0.05 18.00 -4.57
CA GLU A 139 -0.75 19.18 -4.91
C GLU A 139 -0.96 19.33 -6.43
N ALA A 140 0.08 19.03 -7.23
CA ALA A 140 -0.02 19.02 -8.68
C ALA A 140 -0.94 17.90 -9.20
N CYS A 141 -0.90 16.71 -8.59
CA CYS A 141 -1.82 15.61 -8.92
C CYS A 141 -3.28 15.99 -8.63
N ASP A 142 -3.54 16.54 -7.44
CA ASP A 142 -4.88 16.98 -7.04
C ASP A 142 -5.42 18.07 -7.98
N LYS A 143 -4.56 19.02 -8.36
CA LYS A 143 -4.90 20.05 -9.34
C LYS A 143 -5.30 19.45 -10.69
N LEU A 144 -4.48 18.53 -11.23
CA LEU A 144 -4.77 17.87 -12.51
C LEU A 144 -6.06 17.05 -12.46
N ILE A 145 -6.34 16.36 -11.34
CA ILE A 145 -7.60 15.65 -11.12
C ILE A 145 -8.78 16.61 -11.19
N ARG A 146 -8.72 17.75 -10.49
CA ARG A 146 -9.81 18.74 -10.48
C ARG A 146 -10.03 19.36 -11.85
N GLU A 147 -8.97 19.78 -12.53
CA GLU A 147 -9.05 20.37 -13.87
C GLU A 147 -9.65 19.37 -14.87
N THR A 148 -9.15 18.13 -14.89
CA THR A 148 -9.67 17.07 -15.76
C THR A 148 -11.13 16.74 -15.43
N ALA A 149 -11.49 16.71 -14.15
CA ALA A 149 -12.86 16.45 -13.71
C ALA A 149 -13.82 17.58 -14.13
N GLN A 150 -13.41 18.86 -14.03
CA GLN A 150 -14.21 20.00 -14.46
C GLN A 150 -14.50 19.99 -15.96
N GLU A 151 -13.59 19.45 -16.78
CA GLU A 151 -13.81 19.28 -18.22
C GLU A 151 -14.77 18.13 -18.53
N ARG A 152 -14.79 17.08 -17.70
CA ARG A 152 -15.45 15.81 -18.02
C ARG A 152 -16.78 15.57 -17.29
N PHE A 153 -16.96 16.16 -16.11
CA PHE A 153 -18.13 16.02 -15.24
C PHE A 153 -19.01 17.28 -15.35
N VAL A 154 -20.22 17.21 -14.84
CA VAL A 154 -21.18 18.31 -14.85
C VAL A 154 -21.10 19.08 -13.53
N ALA A 155 -20.96 20.40 -13.57
CA ALA A 155 -20.96 21.23 -12.37
C ALA A 155 -22.32 21.19 -11.65
N ASP A 156 -22.31 20.87 -10.36
CA ASP A 156 -23.48 20.83 -9.49
C ASP A 156 -23.05 20.91 -8.01
N GLU A 157 -23.20 22.09 -7.39
CA GLU A 157 -22.80 22.36 -6.01
C GLU A 157 -23.57 21.52 -4.96
N GLN A 158 -24.68 20.87 -5.34
CA GLN A 158 -25.45 20.00 -4.44
C GLN A 158 -25.07 18.52 -4.59
N SER A 159 -24.02 18.24 -5.36
CA SER A 159 -23.58 16.90 -5.70
C SER A 159 -22.09 16.69 -5.40
N LEU A 160 -21.73 15.42 -5.20
CA LEU A 160 -20.36 14.96 -5.09
C LEU A 160 -20.21 13.70 -5.93
N SER A 161 -19.15 13.60 -6.73
CA SER A 161 -18.87 12.38 -7.51
C SER A 161 -17.72 11.58 -6.92
N LEU A 162 -17.84 10.26 -7.00
CA LEU A 162 -16.82 9.31 -6.58
C LEU A 162 -16.40 8.46 -7.77
N VAL A 163 -15.09 8.32 -7.99
CA VAL A 163 -14.55 7.47 -9.07
C VAL A 163 -13.73 6.34 -8.46
N ASN A 164 -14.12 5.10 -8.75
CA ASN A 164 -13.36 3.91 -8.42
C ASN A 164 -12.48 3.50 -9.61
N VAL A 165 -11.16 3.52 -9.38
CA VAL A 165 -10.14 3.14 -10.38
C VAL A 165 -9.66 1.70 -10.25
N LEU A 166 -10.19 0.95 -9.27
CA LEU A 166 -9.83 -0.44 -9.03
C LEU A 166 -10.73 -1.40 -9.83
N SER A 167 -10.21 -2.61 -10.03
CA SER A 167 -10.94 -3.74 -10.65
C SER A 167 -11.90 -4.45 -9.70
N TRP A 168 -12.09 -3.93 -8.49
CA TRP A 168 -12.99 -4.51 -7.49
C TRP A 168 -13.97 -3.46 -6.97
N PRO A 169 -15.13 -3.88 -6.43
CA PRO A 169 -15.99 -2.99 -5.69
C PRO A 169 -15.26 -2.44 -4.48
N VAL A 170 -15.47 -1.16 -4.18
CA VAL A 170 -14.90 -0.50 -3.00
C VAL A 170 -16.05 -0.07 -2.10
N GLU A 171 -16.06 -0.60 -0.88
CA GLU A 171 -16.83 -0.06 0.24
C GLU A 171 -15.99 1.03 0.90
N HIS A 172 -16.53 2.24 1.00
CA HIS A 172 -15.81 3.38 1.55
C HIS A 172 -16.68 4.17 2.51
N VAL A 173 -16.09 4.58 3.63
CA VAL A 173 -16.68 5.56 4.55
C VAL A 173 -16.05 6.91 4.25
N LEU A 174 -16.86 7.87 3.80
CA LEU A 174 -16.45 9.24 3.58
C LEU A 174 -17.11 10.17 4.59
N THR A 175 -16.38 11.20 5.02
CA THR A 175 -16.94 12.28 5.85
C THR A 175 -17.24 13.48 4.95
N LEU A 176 -18.52 13.82 4.83
CA LEU A 176 -19.02 14.96 4.07
C LEU A 176 -19.07 16.22 4.94
N PRO A 177 -19.05 17.42 4.33
CA PRO A 177 -19.22 18.69 5.04
C PRO A 177 -20.47 18.72 5.93
N ALA A 178 -20.36 19.43 7.06
CA ALA A 178 -21.37 19.42 8.13
C ALA A 178 -22.74 19.99 7.73
N ASP A 179 -22.84 20.70 6.61
CA ASP A 179 -24.09 21.23 6.07
C ASP A 179 -24.89 20.16 5.28
N TRP A 180 -24.35 18.95 5.07
CA TRP A 180 -25.10 17.80 4.57
C TRP A 180 -25.95 17.16 5.69
N GLU A 181 -27.21 16.85 5.38
CA GLU A 181 -28.14 16.21 6.33
C GLU A 181 -28.40 14.74 6.01
N GLY A 182 -28.40 14.39 4.72
CA GLY A 182 -28.52 13.03 4.21
C GLY A 182 -28.05 12.94 2.76
N VAL A 183 -27.90 11.71 2.25
CA VAL A 183 -27.33 11.43 0.93
C VAL A 183 -28.15 10.42 0.17
N GLN A 184 -28.33 10.67 -1.13
CA GLN A 184 -28.93 9.73 -2.07
C GLN A 184 -27.94 9.39 -3.19
N LEU A 185 -27.87 8.11 -3.56
CA LEU A 185 -27.11 7.67 -4.72
C LEU A 185 -27.86 8.01 -6.01
N GLU A 186 -27.14 8.65 -6.93
CA GLU A 186 -27.61 8.91 -8.28
C GLU A 186 -27.83 7.61 -9.06
N GLY A 187 -28.99 7.49 -9.72
CA GLY A 187 -29.32 6.38 -10.61
C GLY A 187 -30.42 5.47 -10.04
N ASN A 188 -30.13 4.75 -8.96
CA ASN A 188 -31.13 3.88 -8.30
C ASN A 188 -31.99 4.63 -7.26
N GLY A 189 -31.58 5.83 -6.84
CA GLY A 189 -32.29 6.61 -5.84
C GLY A 189 -32.19 6.06 -4.42
N GLU A 190 -31.24 5.17 -4.15
CA GLU A 190 -30.99 4.61 -2.83
C GLU A 190 -30.56 5.69 -1.84
N ILE A 191 -31.15 5.70 -0.65
CA ILE A 191 -30.72 6.57 0.44
C ILE A 191 -29.61 5.85 1.20
N LEU A 192 -28.44 6.49 1.29
CA LEU A 192 -27.27 5.88 1.91
C LEU A 192 -27.34 5.97 3.43
N ALA A 193 -26.82 4.94 4.10
CA ALA A 193 -26.59 4.97 5.53
C ALA A 193 -25.64 6.12 5.87
N SER A 194 -26.04 6.91 6.87
CA SER A 194 -25.29 8.10 7.30
C SER A 194 -25.36 8.28 8.81
N GLN A 195 -24.33 8.90 9.40
CA GLN A 195 -24.29 9.23 10.82
C GLN A 195 -23.55 10.55 11.04
N ARG A 196 -23.96 11.33 12.04
CA ARG A 196 -23.26 12.56 12.44
C ARG A 196 -22.00 12.23 13.25
N SER A 197 -20.89 12.86 12.88
CA SER A 197 -19.62 12.85 13.63
C SER A 197 -19.17 14.30 13.91
N ASP A 198 -18.16 14.48 14.76
CA ASP A 198 -17.63 15.81 15.09
C ASP A 198 -17.05 16.54 13.85
N ALA A 199 -16.59 15.78 12.86
CA ALA A 199 -16.01 16.30 11.62
C ALA A 199 -17.05 16.60 10.52
N GLY A 200 -18.27 16.03 10.60
CA GLY A 200 -19.28 16.21 9.57
C GLY A 200 -20.33 15.10 9.51
N LEU A 201 -20.69 14.70 8.30
CA LEU A 201 -21.62 13.60 8.04
C LEU A 201 -20.87 12.41 7.45
N ASP A 202 -20.70 11.35 8.22
CA ASP A 202 -20.13 10.11 7.73
C ASP A 202 -21.18 9.36 6.90
N VAL A 203 -20.77 8.83 5.75
CA VAL A 203 -21.63 8.10 4.81
C VAL A 203 -20.90 6.86 4.35
N GLN A 204 -21.61 5.73 4.27
CA GLN A 204 -21.09 4.52 3.65
C GLN A 204 -21.55 4.44 2.20
N VAL A 205 -20.62 4.18 1.29
CA VAL A 205 -20.92 4.03 -0.14
C VAL A 205 -20.17 2.84 -0.72
N ARG A 206 -20.88 2.10 -1.57
CA ARG A 206 -20.31 1.05 -2.42
C ARG A 206 -20.17 1.55 -3.84
N ILE A 207 -18.97 1.51 -4.38
CA ILE A 207 -18.69 1.92 -5.77
C ILE A 207 -18.24 0.70 -6.57
N GLN A 208 -18.87 0.46 -7.71
CA GLN A 208 -18.54 -0.69 -8.57
C GLN A 208 -17.15 -0.56 -9.20
N PRO A 209 -16.52 -1.67 -9.62
CA PRO A 209 -15.23 -1.65 -10.31
C PRO A 209 -15.22 -0.67 -11.48
N LEU A 210 -14.13 0.06 -11.67
CA LEU A 210 -13.90 0.90 -12.86
C LEU A 210 -15.12 1.76 -13.21
N SER A 211 -15.71 2.42 -12.21
CA SER A 211 -16.96 3.15 -12.36
C SER A 211 -16.92 4.49 -11.63
N ALA A 212 -17.89 5.36 -11.93
CA ALA A 212 -18.15 6.55 -11.14
C ALA A 212 -19.62 6.62 -10.73
N VAL A 213 -19.87 7.19 -9.57
CA VAL A 213 -21.22 7.44 -9.03
C VAL A 213 -21.31 8.85 -8.48
N SER A 214 -22.51 9.44 -8.49
CA SER A 214 -22.77 10.72 -7.82
C SER A 214 -23.64 10.53 -6.58
N LEU A 215 -23.33 11.33 -5.57
CA LEU A 215 -24.04 11.48 -4.33
C LEU A 215 -24.79 12.82 -4.37
N LEU A 216 -26.10 12.78 -4.18
CA LEU A 216 -26.98 13.93 -4.19
C LEU A 216 -27.36 14.30 -2.76
N ARG A 217 -27.30 15.60 -2.43
CA ARG A 217 -27.72 16.10 -1.13
C ARG A 217 -29.22 15.89 -0.88
N LYS A 218 -29.57 15.49 0.36
CA LYS A 218 -30.94 15.43 0.86
C LYS A 218 -31.09 16.11 2.23
N SER A 219 -32.32 16.51 2.53
CA SER A 219 -32.74 17.09 3.81
C SER A 219 -33.31 16.06 4.79
N THR A 220 -33.07 14.76 4.56
CA THR A 220 -33.51 13.72 5.50
C THR A 220 -32.46 13.58 6.58
N PRO A 221 -32.79 13.84 7.87
CA PRO A 221 -31.78 13.83 8.92
C PRO A 221 -31.18 12.45 9.12
N ALA A 222 -29.86 12.36 9.15
CA ALA A 222 -29.16 11.17 9.59
C ALA A 222 -29.46 10.85 11.06
N PRO A 223 -29.58 9.57 11.43
CA PRO A 223 -29.69 9.16 12.82
C PRO A 223 -28.49 9.62 13.65
N GLN A 224 -28.74 9.95 14.92
CA GLN A 224 -27.68 10.26 15.87
C GLN A 224 -26.93 8.98 16.26
N VAL A 225 -25.63 9.12 16.49
CA VAL A 225 -24.78 8.07 17.05
C VAL A 225 -25.18 7.80 18.49
N THR A 226 -25.11 6.53 18.88
CA THR A 226 -25.23 6.12 20.28
C THR A 226 -23.86 6.20 20.92
N ILE A 227 -23.78 6.88 22.06
CA ILE A 227 -22.60 6.88 22.90
C ILE A 227 -22.81 5.80 23.96
N SER A 228 -21.90 4.83 24.02
CA SER A 228 -21.93 3.77 25.03
C SER A 228 -20.62 3.75 25.82
N ASP A 229 -20.74 3.42 27.10
CA ASP A 229 -19.61 3.20 28.00
C ASP A 229 -19.98 1.98 28.86
N ASP A 230 -19.60 0.79 28.40
CA ASP A 230 -19.75 -0.44 29.18
C ASP A 230 -18.66 -0.43 30.25
N GLY A 231 -19.05 -0.32 31.52
CA GLY A 231 -18.22 0.16 32.64
C GLY A 231 -16.85 -0.52 32.87
N ASP A 232 -16.55 -1.66 32.25
CA ASP A 232 -15.25 -2.34 32.35
C ASP A 232 -14.58 -2.67 30.99
N GLY A 233 -15.24 -2.45 29.85
CA GLY A 233 -14.72 -2.85 28.54
C GLY A 233 -15.37 -2.12 27.36
N ILE A 234 -14.62 -1.98 26.27
CA ILE A 234 -15.03 -1.26 25.06
C ILE A 234 -15.37 -2.28 23.98
N VAL A 235 -16.55 -2.17 23.37
CA VAL A 235 -16.99 -3.09 22.32
C VAL A 235 -17.25 -2.34 21.03
N LEU A 236 -16.59 -2.76 19.95
CA LEU A 236 -16.91 -2.35 18.58
C LEU A 236 -17.52 -3.55 17.85
N ALA A 237 -18.78 -3.45 17.43
CA ALA A 237 -19.46 -4.56 16.78
C ALA A 237 -20.33 -4.11 15.61
N ASN A 238 -20.46 -5.00 14.62
CA ASN A 238 -21.45 -4.95 13.56
C ASN A 238 -22.11 -6.34 13.38
N ASP A 239 -22.79 -6.56 12.26
CA ASP A 239 -23.48 -7.84 12.01
C ASP A 239 -22.52 -9.02 11.78
N LEU A 240 -21.27 -8.76 11.39
CA LEU A 240 -20.28 -9.77 11.01
C LEU A 240 -19.30 -10.13 12.13
N ILE A 241 -18.88 -9.14 12.92
CA ILE A 241 -17.78 -9.28 13.88
C ILE A 241 -17.97 -8.38 15.10
N GLU A 242 -17.43 -8.82 16.24
CA GLU A 242 -17.28 -8.02 17.45
C GLU A 242 -15.84 -8.03 17.95
N TYR A 243 -15.35 -6.86 18.33
CA TYR A 243 -14.03 -6.63 18.90
C TYR A 243 -14.17 -6.04 20.29
N HIS A 244 -13.50 -6.64 21.26
CA HIS A 244 -13.51 -6.17 22.65
C HIS A 244 -12.14 -5.65 23.03
N PHE A 245 -12.12 -4.43 23.56
CA PHE A 245 -10.94 -3.75 24.04
C PHE A 245 -11.00 -3.51 25.55
N THR A 246 -9.85 -3.53 26.21
CA THR A 246 -9.70 -2.94 27.53
C THR A 246 -9.66 -1.42 27.44
N ARG A 247 -9.87 -0.73 28.56
CA ARG A 247 -9.62 0.73 28.65
C ARG A 247 -8.14 1.11 28.48
N THR A 248 -7.23 0.14 28.54
CA THR A 248 -5.81 0.34 28.26
C THR A 248 -5.44 0.17 26.78
N GLY A 249 -6.43 -0.02 25.90
CA GLY A 249 -6.23 -0.12 24.44
C GLY A 249 -5.84 -1.52 23.94
N ARG A 250 -5.91 -2.54 24.81
CA ARG A 250 -5.61 -3.93 24.45
C ARG A 250 -6.83 -4.58 23.80
N LEU A 251 -6.65 -5.20 22.65
CA LEU A 251 -7.68 -6.05 22.04
C LEU A 251 -7.65 -7.42 22.75
N VAL A 252 -8.74 -7.79 23.42
CA VAL A 252 -8.83 -9.02 24.23
C VAL A 252 -9.76 -10.07 23.62
N ARG A 253 -10.54 -9.68 22.63
CA ARG A 253 -11.44 -10.58 21.90
C ARG A 253 -11.68 -10.07 20.50
N ALA A 254 -11.63 -10.95 19.52
CA ALA A 254 -12.03 -10.72 18.15
C ALA A 254 -12.86 -11.91 17.71
N LYS A 255 -14.19 -11.74 17.65
CA LYS A 255 -15.11 -12.85 17.42
C LYS A 255 -15.96 -12.63 16.18
N ASP A 256 -15.83 -13.54 15.20
CA ASP A 256 -16.73 -13.59 14.05
C ASP A 256 -18.09 -14.18 14.47
N ARG A 257 -19.15 -13.45 14.13
CA ARG A 257 -20.53 -13.79 14.50
C ARG A 257 -21.14 -14.86 13.60
N ASP A 258 -20.68 -14.95 12.36
CA ASP A 258 -21.21 -15.92 11.38
C ASP A 258 -20.78 -17.34 11.73
N ARG A 259 -19.56 -17.53 12.27
CA ARG A 259 -19.00 -18.87 12.54
C ARG A 259 -18.63 -19.16 13.99
N ASP A 260 -18.95 -18.25 14.91
CA ASP A 260 -18.65 -18.41 16.35
C ASP A 260 -17.15 -18.67 16.60
N HIS A 261 -16.27 -17.98 15.88
CA HIS A 261 -14.82 -18.22 15.87
C HIS A 261 -14.04 -17.07 16.51
N GLU A 262 -13.05 -17.41 17.36
CA GLU A 262 -12.14 -16.47 18.02
C GLU A 262 -10.81 -16.39 17.26
N TRP A 263 -10.47 -15.18 16.81
CA TRP A 263 -9.29 -14.93 15.97
C TRP A 263 -8.03 -14.64 16.78
N LEU A 264 -8.16 -14.23 18.05
CA LEU A 264 -7.01 -14.05 18.92
C LEU A 264 -6.55 -15.37 19.52
N ALA A 265 -5.23 -15.48 19.71
CA ALA A 265 -4.68 -16.64 20.39
C ALA A 265 -5.28 -16.79 21.81
N PRO A 266 -5.63 -18.02 22.25
CA PRO A 266 -6.29 -18.21 23.53
C PRO A 266 -5.51 -17.63 24.72
N GLY A 267 -6.15 -16.72 25.47
CA GLY A 267 -5.54 -16.08 26.66
C GLY A 267 -4.57 -14.93 26.35
N GLU A 268 -4.32 -14.65 25.08
CA GLU A 268 -3.45 -13.56 24.64
C GLU A 268 -4.20 -12.24 24.47
N GLN A 269 -3.45 -11.16 24.42
CA GLN A 269 -3.94 -9.82 24.06
C GLN A 269 -3.27 -9.36 22.77
N ALA A 270 -3.95 -8.48 22.03
CA ALA A 270 -3.47 -7.89 20.80
C ALA A 270 -3.52 -6.35 20.83
N ASN A 271 -3.11 -5.70 19.74
CA ASN A 271 -2.82 -4.26 19.70
C ASN A 271 -1.75 -3.87 20.74
N LEU A 272 -0.67 -4.65 20.77
CA LEU A 272 0.41 -4.49 21.75
C LEU A 272 1.43 -3.46 21.27
N LEU A 273 1.17 -2.17 21.54
CA LEU A 273 2.16 -1.12 21.31
C LEU A 273 3.36 -1.31 22.24
N THR A 274 4.53 -1.61 21.67
CA THR A 274 5.75 -1.95 22.43
C THR A 274 6.90 -1.05 21.98
N LEU A 275 7.59 -0.48 22.96
CA LEU A 275 8.76 0.35 22.78
C LEU A 275 10.04 -0.47 23.04
N TYR A 276 10.95 -0.46 22.08
CA TYR A 276 12.24 -1.12 22.16
C TYR A 276 13.38 -0.11 22.16
N ALA A 277 14.49 -0.45 22.83
CA ALA A 277 15.72 0.30 22.68
C ALA A 277 16.33 0.02 21.30
N ASP A 278 16.61 1.07 20.55
CA ASP A 278 17.08 0.99 19.16
C ASP A 278 18.51 1.53 19.04
N HIS A 279 19.45 0.66 19.39
CA HIS A 279 20.88 0.92 19.33
C HIS A 279 21.54 -0.21 18.56
N PRO A 280 21.50 -0.18 17.21
CA PRO A 280 22.16 -1.20 16.40
C PRO A 280 23.68 -1.10 16.53
N THR A 281 24.35 -2.23 16.36
CA THR A 281 25.82 -2.32 16.51
C THR A 281 26.54 -1.50 15.44
N ASN A 282 26.02 -1.53 14.21
CA ASN A 282 26.54 -0.77 13.07
C ASN A 282 25.40 -0.09 12.33
N TRP A 283 25.70 1.07 11.74
CA TRP A 283 24.84 1.80 10.80
C TRP A 283 23.43 2.09 11.35
N ASP A 284 23.34 3.06 12.25
CA ASP A 284 22.13 3.48 12.98
C ASP A 284 20.84 3.50 12.14
N ALA A 285 20.71 4.40 11.17
CA ALA A 285 19.53 4.48 10.30
C ALA A 285 19.34 3.30 9.35
N TRP A 286 20.35 2.44 9.15
CA TRP A 286 20.30 1.34 8.21
C TRP A 286 19.93 0.03 8.87
N ASP A 287 20.37 -0.28 10.09
CA ASP A 287 20.22 -1.64 10.63
C ASP A 287 19.37 -1.77 11.91
N ILE A 288 18.93 -3.01 12.15
CA ILE A 288 18.31 -3.46 13.40
C ILE A 288 19.14 -4.66 13.86
N ASP A 289 19.58 -4.67 15.13
CA ASP A 289 20.22 -5.86 15.69
C ASP A 289 19.21 -6.99 15.86
N VAL A 290 19.60 -8.24 15.55
CA VAL A 290 18.70 -9.39 15.71
C VAL A 290 18.16 -9.58 17.13
N THR A 291 18.92 -9.14 18.15
CA THR A 291 18.54 -9.23 19.57
C THR A 291 17.74 -8.03 20.07
N TYR A 292 17.17 -7.21 19.17
CA TYR A 292 16.40 -6.03 19.58
C TYR A 292 15.18 -6.40 20.43
N ASP A 293 14.61 -7.59 20.20
CA ASP A 293 13.42 -8.10 20.87
C ASP A 293 13.67 -8.43 22.35
N GLU A 294 14.92 -8.65 22.74
CA GLU A 294 15.35 -8.74 24.14
C GLU A 294 15.43 -7.37 24.83
N LYS A 295 15.42 -6.27 24.06
CA LYS A 295 15.62 -4.89 24.54
C LYS A 295 14.30 -4.12 24.71
N VAL A 296 13.26 -4.78 25.21
CA VAL A 296 11.96 -4.15 25.52
C VAL A 296 12.15 -3.10 26.63
N LEU A 297 11.64 -1.90 26.41
CA LEU A 297 11.64 -0.82 27.41
C LEU A 297 10.30 -0.73 28.13
N SER A 298 9.21 -0.76 27.36
CA SER A 298 7.85 -0.70 27.89
C SER A 298 6.85 -1.22 26.88
N GLN A 299 5.73 -1.72 27.38
CA GLN A 299 4.53 -1.98 26.59
C GLN A 299 3.51 -0.91 26.97
N LEU A 300 3.13 -0.07 26.01
CA LEU A 300 2.32 1.12 26.26
C LEU A 300 0.87 0.73 26.56
N GLU A 301 0.27 1.41 27.53
CA GLU A 301 -1.14 1.31 27.88
C GLU A 301 -1.78 2.68 27.70
N ALA A 302 -3.01 2.71 27.18
CA ALA A 302 -3.74 3.96 27.01
C ALA A 302 -4.05 4.55 28.38
N ASP A 303 -3.83 5.85 28.52
CA ASP A 303 -4.13 6.62 29.74
C ASP A 303 -5.37 7.50 29.58
N ASP A 304 -5.82 7.71 28.35
CA ASP A 304 -7.08 8.38 28.01
C ASP A 304 -7.81 7.64 26.89
N VAL A 305 -9.15 7.62 26.98
CA VAL A 305 -10.03 6.94 26.04
C VAL A 305 -11.27 7.77 25.80
N SER A 306 -11.60 8.00 24.53
CA SER A 306 -12.86 8.66 24.17
C SER A 306 -14.07 7.76 24.47
N PRO A 307 -15.27 8.34 24.62
CA PRO A 307 -16.50 7.55 24.57
C PRO A 307 -16.60 6.77 23.25
N VAL A 308 -17.22 5.59 23.30
CA VAL A 308 -17.48 4.80 22.08
C VAL A 308 -18.59 5.47 21.30
N VAL A 309 -18.31 5.78 20.04
CA VAL A 309 -19.28 6.34 19.10
C VAL A 309 -19.76 5.23 18.19
N GLN A 310 -21.00 4.79 18.33
CA GLN A 310 -21.58 3.73 17.51
C GLN A 310 -22.76 4.25 16.70
N GLY A 311 -22.72 4.04 15.39
CA GLY A 311 -23.80 4.40 14.48
C GLY A 311 -23.96 3.43 13.31
N PRO A 312 -24.90 3.71 12.40
CA PRO A 312 -25.20 2.83 11.25
C PRO A 312 -24.10 2.73 10.19
N VAL A 313 -23.10 3.63 10.22
CA VAL A 313 -21.98 3.65 9.27
C VAL A 313 -20.72 3.04 9.87
N ALA A 314 -20.39 3.38 11.10
CA ALA A 314 -19.21 2.87 11.79
C ALA A 314 -19.30 2.99 13.32
N ALA A 315 -18.60 2.11 14.01
CA ALA A 315 -18.25 2.22 15.42
C ALA A 315 -16.81 2.72 15.56
N ARG A 316 -16.56 3.62 16.52
CA ARG A 316 -15.26 4.25 16.73
C ARG A 316 -14.93 4.43 18.21
N VAL A 317 -13.64 4.35 18.53
CA VAL A 317 -13.09 4.73 19.83
C VAL A 317 -11.65 5.22 19.63
N THR A 318 -11.24 6.22 20.40
CA THR A 318 -9.88 6.75 20.35
C THR A 318 -9.16 6.44 21.65
N PHE A 319 -7.96 5.86 21.54
CA PHE A 319 -7.04 5.62 22.64
C PHE A 319 -5.86 6.59 22.55
N THR A 320 -5.49 7.20 23.67
CA THR A 320 -4.31 8.07 23.78
C THR A 320 -3.28 7.42 24.70
N TYR A 321 -2.04 7.38 24.24
CA TYR A 321 -0.89 6.81 24.96
C TYR A 321 0.20 7.86 25.10
N HIS A 322 0.86 7.89 26.25
CA HIS A 322 2.06 8.70 26.47
C HIS A 322 3.30 7.85 26.71
N THR A 323 4.42 8.25 26.11
CA THR A 323 5.73 7.66 26.38
C THR A 323 6.82 8.71 26.25
N GLY A 324 7.65 8.87 27.27
CA GLY A 324 8.71 9.88 27.25
C GLY A 324 8.16 11.28 26.96
N ASN A 325 8.55 11.87 25.83
CA ASN A 325 8.07 13.17 25.35
C ASN A 325 7.09 13.04 24.18
N SER A 326 6.60 11.84 23.91
CA SER A 326 5.81 11.50 22.75
C SER A 326 4.38 11.13 23.12
N THR A 327 3.44 11.49 22.25
CA THR A 327 2.02 11.15 22.38
C THR A 327 1.55 10.40 21.15
N ILE A 328 0.80 9.33 21.36
CA ILE A 328 0.19 8.52 20.31
C ILE A 328 -1.33 8.60 20.50
N SER A 329 -2.05 9.04 19.47
CA SER A 329 -3.51 9.00 19.39
C SER A 329 -3.92 7.99 18.33
N GLN A 330 -4.69 6.98 18.71
CA GLN A 330 -5.11 5.88 17.85
C GLN A 330 -6.64 5.80 17.82
N GLU A 331 -7.26 6.23 16.72
CA GLU A 331 -8.67 6.02 16.44
C GLU A 331 -8.85 4.62 15.85
N VAL A 332 -9.56 3.75 16.57
CA VAL A 332 -9.95 2.42 16.11
C VAL A 332 -11.34 2.51 15.48
N VAL A 333 -11.46 2.08 14.23
CA VAL A 333 -12.68 2.19 13.42
C VAL A 333 -13.11 0.82 12.91
N LEU A 334 -14.37 0.48 13.16
CA LEU A 334 -15.07 -0.66 12.57
C LEU A 334 -16.23 -0.16 11.72
N ALA A 335 -16.09 -0.21 10.40
CA ALA A 335 -17.19 0.12 9.49
C ALA A 335 -18.30 -0.94 9.54
N ASN A 336 -19.53 -0.53 9.28
CA ASN A 336 -20.65 -1.46 9.17
C ASN A 336 -20.44 -2.39 7.96
N GLY A 337 -20.82 -3.67 8.09
CA GLY A 337 -20.63 -4.67 7.04
C GLY A 337 -19.17 -5.01 6.68
N SER A 338 -18.20 -4.65 7.53
CA SER A 338 -16.78 -4.97 7.33
C SER A 338 -16.21 -5.79 8.48
N ARG A 339 -15.27 -6.70 8.17
CA ARG A 339 -14.43 -7.37 9.19
C ARG A 339 -13.15 -6.60 9.51
N ARG A 340 -12.78 -5.62 8.67
CA ARG A 340 -11.54 -4.85 8.77
C ARG A 340 -11.60 -3.88 9.94
N LEU A 341 -10.70 -4.07 10.90
CA LEU A 341 -10.51 -3.19 12.04
C LEU A 341 -9.37 -2.21 11.74
N GLU A 342 -9.70 -0.96 11.47
CA GLU A 342 -8.73 0.07 11.10
C GLU A 342 -8.18 0.79 12.34
N PHE A 343 -6.87 1.00 12.39
CA PHE A 343 -6.15 1.75 13.41
C PHE A 343 -5.55 3.01 12.77
N ARG A 344 -6.28 4.12 12.84
CA ARG A 344 -5.85 5.42 12.33
C ARG A 344 -5.01 6.10 13.40
N THR A 345 -3.70 6.14 13.19
CA THR A 345 -2.74 6.51 14.22
C THR A 345 -2.08 7.84 13.88
N GLN A 346 -2.12 8.76 14.83
CA GLN A 346 -1.36 10.01 14.82
C GLN A 346 -0.34 9.96 15.95
N VAL A 347 0.91 10.33 15.66
CA VAL A 347 2.00 10.30 16.65
C VAL A 347 2.76 11.61 16.61
N ASP A 348 2.91 12.25 17.77
CA ASP A 348 3.92 13.28 17.99
C ASP A 348 5.17 12.60 18.57
N TRP A 349 6.16 12.34 17.73
CA TRP A 349 7.30 11.48 18.04
C TRP A 349 8.54 12.29 18.41
N HIS A 350 8.93 12.23 19.68
CA HIS A 350 10.06 12.96 20.25
C HIS A 350 11.05 12.07 21.03
N GLU A 351 10.99 10.76 20.79
CA GLU A 351 11.94 9.81 21.34
C GLU A 351 13.25 9.77 20.55
N ARG A 352 14.33 9.27 21.15
CA ARG A 352 15.63 9.05 20.51
C ARG A 352 16.13 7.64 20.76
N HIS A 353 16.63 6.98 19.71
CA HIS A 353 17.05 5.58 19.75
C HIS A 353 15.95 4.68 20.34
N ARG A 354 14.73 4.87 19.85
CA ARG A 354 13.58 4.05 20.18
C ARG A 354 12.95 3.52 18.91
N MET A 355 12.41 2.32 19.02
CA MET A 355 11.60 1.69 17.97
C MET A 355 10.24 1.33 18.55
N LEU A 356 9.18 1.82 17.90
CA LEU A 356 7.79 1.53 18.25
C LEU A 356 7.23 0.47 17.31
N ARG A 357 6.70 -0.61 17.87
CA ARG A 357 6.06 -1.70 17.11
C ARG A 357 4.67 -1.99 17.66
N VAL A 358 3.83 -2.62 16.85
CA VAL A 358 2.54 -3.18 17.29
C VAL A 358 2.48 -4.66 16.97
N SER A 359 1.98 -5.47 17.90
CA SER A 359 1.88 -6.92 17.74
C SER A 359 0.45 -7.44 17.96
N PHE A 360 0.11 -8.51 17.22
CA PHE A 360 -1.17 -9.20 17.21
C PHE A 360 -0.93 -10.72 17.28
N PRO A 361 -0.95 -11.32 18.48
CA PRO A 361 -1.00 -12.78 18.63
C PRO A 361 -2.35 -13.31 18.13
N VAL A 362 -2.33 -14.12 17.07
CA VAL A 362 -3.54 -14.64 16.41
C VAL A 362 -3.65 -16.16 16.61
N ASN A 363 -4.87 -16.67 16.49
CA ASN A 363 -5.17 -18.10 16.58
C ASN A 363 -4.91 -18.83 15.25
N VAL A 364 -3.83 -18.50 14.56
CA VAL A 364 -3.47 -19.11 13.27
C VAL A 364 -2.08 -19.73 13.39
N TRP A 365 -1.92 -20.92 12.83
CA TRP A 365 -0.61 -21.57 12.75
C TRP A 365 -0.31 -21.99 11.32
N ASN A 366 0.83 -21.53 10.80
CA ASN A 366 1.39 -21.97 9.52
C ASN A 366 2.91 -21.79 9.56
N GLU A 367 3.64 -22.66 8.87
CA GLU A 367 5.11 -22.60 8.73
C GLU A 367 5.55 -21.40 7.87
N TYR A 368 4.62 -20.81 7.10
CA TYR A 368 4.86 -19.66 6.25
C TYR A 368 3.80 -18.59 6.42
N ALA A 369 4.24 -17.34 6.33
CA ALA A 369 3.38 -16.18 6.13
C ALA A 369 3.58 -15.62 4.71
N THR A 370 2.55 -14.99 4.17
CA THR A 370 2.54 -14.47 2.80
C THR A 370 2.55 -12.95 2.80
N TYR A 371 3.44 -12.34 2.02
CA TYR A 371 3.70 -10.90 2.04
C TYR A 371 3.54 -10.29 0.65
N ASP A 372 2.91 -9.11 0.61
CA ASP A 372 2.71 -8.33 -0.62
C ASP A 372 4.05 -7.84 -1.21
N ILE A 373 4.22 -8.05 -2.51
CA ILE A 373 5.33 -7.51 -3.33
C ILE A 373 4.77 -6.88 -4.60
N GLN A 374 5.63 -6.32 -5.46
CA GLN A 374 5.20 -5.76 -6.73
C GLN A 374 4.49 -6.84 -7.59
N TYR A 375 3.20 -6.61 -7.89
CA TYR A 375 2.39 -7.46 -8.77
C TYR A 375 2.23 -8.93 -8.33
N GLY A 376 2.42 -9.22 -7.04
CA GLY A 376 2.25 -10.58 -6.52
C GLY A 376 2.54 -10.68 -5.03
N TYR A 377 2.91 -11.86 -4.58
CA TYR A 377 3.24 -12.12 -3.18
C TYR A 377 4.40 -13.10 -3.05
N ILE A 378 5.01 -13.12 -1.86
CA ILE A 378 6.05 -14.07 -1.51
C ILE A 378 5.78 -14.72 -0.16
N ARG A 379 6.15 -15.99 -0.01
CA ARG A 379 6.07 -16.71 1.27
C ARG A 379 7.40 -16.62 2.00
N ARG A 380 7.37 -16.31 3.29
CA ARG A 380 8.54 -16.34 4.17
C ARG A 380 8.25 -17.18 5.42
N PRO A 381 9.25 -17.88 5.96
CA PRO A 381 9.05 -18.77 7.10
C PRO A 381 8.67 -17.98 8.36
N THR A 382 7.81 -18.57 9.19
CA THR A 382 7.43 -18.03 10.51
C THR A 382 8.35 -18.54 11.63
N HIS A 383 9.30 -19.43 11.32
CA HIS A 383 10.23 -20.08 12.25
C HIS A 383 11.72 -19.73 11.97
N CYS A 384 12.65 -20.21 12.79
CA CYS A 384 14.09 -19.88 12.76
C CYS A 384 14.99 -21.10 12.47
N ASN A 385 14.54 -22.05 11.66
CA ASN A 385 15.19 -23.35 11.54
C ASN A 385 16.56 -23.30 10.85
N THR A 386 16.73 -22.41 9.86
CA THR A 386 18.00 -22.23 9.14
C THR A 386 18.60 -20.85 9.39
N SER A 387 19.88 -20.65 9.03
CA SER A 387 20.51 -19.33 9.08
C SER A 387 19.75 -18.30 8.25
N TRP A 388 19.20 -18.71 7.10
CA TRP A 388 18.40 -17.87 6.22
C TRP A 388 17.06 -17.48 6.86
N ASP A 389 16.44 -18.38 7.62
CA ASP A 389 15.18 -18.09 8.31
C ASP A 389 15.42 -17.16 9.50
N HIS A 390 16.49 -17.43 10.25
CA HIS A 390 16.94 -16.59 11.36
C HIS A 390 17.25 -15.16 10.89
N ALA A 391 17.86 -15.00 9.70
CA ALA A 391 18.14 -13.69 9.13
C ALA A 391 16.88 -12.87 8.77
N ARG A 392 15.72 -13.51 8.56
CA ARG A 392 14.46 -12.86 8.17
C ARG A 392 13.58 -12.44 9.35
N PHE A 393 14.19 -11.90 10.40
CA PHE A 393 13.45 -11.39 11.56
C PHE A 393 12.74 -10.05 11.32
N GLU A 394 13.10 -9.34 10.25
CA GLU A 394 12.41 -8.14 9.74
C GLU A 394 12.38 -8.23 8.21
N VAL A 395 11.20 -8.13 7.62
CA VAL A 395 10.99 -8.35 6.18
C VAL A 395 10.13 -7.25 5.56
N ALA A 396 10.35 -6.99 4.27
CA ALA A 396 9.61 -5.98 3.53
C ALA A 396 8.25 -6.53 3.06
N ALA A 397 7.18 -5.77 3.27
CA ALA A 397 5.90 -6.00 2.60
C ALA A 397 5.29 -4.67 2.18
N HIS A 398 4.56 -4.66 1.08
CA HIS A 398 4.07 -3.42 0.47
C HIS A 398 2.76 -2.92 1.09
N LYS A 399 1.68 -3.72 1.03
CA LYS A 399 0.33 -3.35 1.52
C LYS A 399 -0.20 -4.29 2.58
N TYR A 400 0.24 -5.54 2.61
CA TYR A 400 -0.23 -6.54 3.57
C TYR A 400 0.81 -7.60 3.91
N ALA A 401 0.64 -8.19 5.10
CA ALA A 401 1.26 -9.43 5.52
C ALA A 401 0.17 -10.35 6.08
N ASP A 402 0.08 -11.58 5.56
CA ASP A 402 -0.99 -12.52 5.84
C ASP A 402 -0.44 -13.79 6.51
N LEU A 403 -1.04 -14.17 7.63
CA LEU A 403 -0.86 -15.48 8.24
C LEU A 403 -2.18 -16.24 8.15
N SER A 404 -2.23 -17.25 7.30
CA SER A 404 -3.43 -18.04 7.02
C SER A 404 -3.15 -19.53 7.03
N GLY A 405 -4.10 -20.30 7.57
CA GLY A 405 -4.23 -21.73 7.32
C GLY A 405 -4.99 -21.99 6.01
N ASN A 406 -5.55 -23.18 5.86
CA ASN A 406 -6.38 -23.52 4.70
C ASN A 406 -7.84 -23.07 4.86
N ASP A 407 -8.30 -22.87 6.09
CA ASP A 407 -9.68 -22.62 6.46
C ASP A 407 -9.93 -21.18 6.92
N PHE A 408 -8.94 -20.52 7.52
CA PHE A 408 -9.00 -19.11 7.89
C PHE A 408 -7.61 -18.48 8.07
N GLY A 409 -7.58 -17.15 8.09
CA GLY A 409 -6.36 -16.40 8.34
C GLY A 409 -6.62 -15.01 8.90
N VAL A 410 -5.53 -14.36 9.31
CA VAL A 410 -5.53 -12.97 9.73
C VAL A 410 -4.44 -12.25 8.96
N ALA A 411 -4.84 -11.18 8.28
CA ALA A 411 -3.94 -10.29 7.58
C ALA A 411 -3.76 -8.97 8.35
N LEU A 412 -2.55 -8.45 8.30
CA LEU A 412 -2.22 -7.09 8.71
C LEU A 412 -2.02 -6.25 7.45
N LEU A 413 -2.88 -5.26 7.26
CA LEU A 413 -2.87 -4.34 6.13
C LEU A 413 -2.26 -3.00 6.57
N ASN A 414 -1.66 -2.24 5.67
CA ASN A 414 -1.15 -0.91 5.98
C ASN A 414 -1.14 0.03 4.77
N ASP A 415 -1.01 1.34 5.03
CA ASP A 415 -0.96 2.39 4.02
C ASP A 415 0.44 2.96 3.74
N CYS A 416 1.43 2.73 4.59
CA CYS A 416 2.78 3.32 4.42
C CYS A 416 3.91 2.67 5.26
N LYS A 417 3.69 1.50 5.84
CA LYS A 417 4.67 0.81 6.71
C LYS A 417 5.20 -0.42 6.01
N TYR A 418 6.52 -0.59 5.97
CA TYR A 418 7.14 -1.63 5.15
C TYR A 418 7.86 -2.71 5.97
N GLY A 419 8.26 -2.41 7.21
CA GLY A 419 8.91 -3.37 8.11
C GLY A 419 7.90 -4.26 8.84
N HIS A 420 7.88 -5.54 8.51
CA HIS A 420 6.98 -6.53 9.10
C HIS A 420 7.77 -7.66 9.75
N ARG A 421 7.16 -8.31 10.74
CA ARG A 421 7.65 -9.55 11.34
C ARG A 421 6.46 -10.47 11.60
N ILE A 422 6.49 -11.70 11.09
CA ILE A 422 5.57 -12.75 11.52
C ILE A 422 6.40 -13.90 12.05
N ARG A 423 6.25 -14.16 13.35
CA ARG A 423 7.00 -15.18 14.09
C ARG A 423 5.98 -16.06 14.80
N ASP A 424 6.03 -17.36 14.54
CA ASP A 424 5.02 -18.32 15.01
C ASP A 424 3.60 -17.84 14.65
N ASN A 425 2.80 -17.45 15.64
CA ASN A 425 1.45 -16.95 15.48
C ASN A 425 1.30 -15.44 15.77
N VAL A 426 2.41 -14.71 15.86
CA VAL A 426 2.41 -13.27 16.17
C VAL A 426 2.68 -12.46 14.90
N ILE A 427 1.69 -11.65 14.51
CA ILE A 427 1.81 -10.69 13.41
C ILE A 427 2.25 -9.34 13.98
N ASP A 428 3.30 -8.75 13.44
CA ASP A 428 3.93 -7.56 14.01
C ASP A 428 4.35 -6.55 12.93
N LEU A 429 4.13 -5.26 13.22
CA LEU A 429 4.43 -4.13 12.35
C LEU A 429 5.40 -3.16 13.03
N ASN A 430 6.45 -2.77 12.32
CA ASN A 430 7.36 -1.73 12.75
C ASN A 430 6.80 -0.35 12.37
N LEU A 431 6.39 0.44 13.37
CA LEU A 431 5.66 1.69 13.16
C LEU A 431 6.60 2.87 12.96
N LEU A 432 7.52 3.09 13.91
CA LEU A 432 8.41 4.24 13.93
C LEU A 432 9.76 3.86 14.54
N ARG A 433 10.80 4.58 14.11
CA ARG A 433 12.13 4.54 14.70
C ARG A 433 12.59 5.96 15.00
N SER A 434 13.72 6.11 15.70
CA SER A 434 14.38 7.40 15.90
C SER A 434 15.91 7.28 15.94
N PRO A 435 16.55 6.83 14.84
CA PRO A 435 18.00 6.89 14.72
C PRO A 435 18.46 8.36 14.73
N THR A 436 19.74 8.59 15.00
CA THR A 436 20.36 9.92 15.02
C THR A 436 21.53 10.06 14.04
N TYR A 437 21.86 9.00 13.31
CA TYR A 437 22.82 9.03 12.22
C TYR A 437 22.25 8.33 10.98
N PRO A 438 22.33 8.96 9.78
CA PRO A 438 23.07 10.19 9.45
C PRO A 438 22.26 11.48 9.61
N ASP A 439 20.98 11.37 9.94
CA ASP A 439 20.09 12.48 10.29
C ASP A 439 19.88 12.53 11.81
N PRO A 440 20.38 13.56 12.52
CA PRO A 440 20.20 13.72 13.97
C PRO A 440 18.75 13.81 14.45
N ASP A 441 17.85 14.20 13.56
CA ASP A 441 16.44 14.46 13.84
C ASP A 441 15.51 13.53 13.02
N ALA A 442 16.02 12.36 12.60
CA ALA A 442 15.24 11.38 11.85
C ALA A 442 13.92 11.06 12.58
N ASP A 443 12.82 11.14 11.81
CA ASP A 443 11.46 10.88 12.28
C ASP A 443 10.99 11.72 13.48
N GLN A 444 11.67 12.80 13.88
CA GLN A 444 11.14 13.70 14.91
C GLN A 444 9.87 14.41 14.42
N GLY A 445 8.90 14.62 15.32
CA GLY A 445 7.66 15.36 15.10
C GLY A 445 6.48 14.50 14.66
N GLN A 446 5.59 15.08 13.85
CA GLN A 446 4.27 14.51 13.56
C GLN A 446 4.31 13.39 12.51
N HIS A 447 3.55 12.32 12.77
CA HIS A 447 3.31 11.19 11.86
C HIS A 447 1.84 10.84 11.82
N VAL A 448 1.38 10.43 10.64
CA VAL A 448 0.01 9.92 10.42
C VAL A 448 0.08 8.69 9.55
N PHE A 449 -0.53 7.60 9.99
CA PHE A 449 -0.57 6.34 9.24
C PHE A 449 -1.75 5.47 9.67
N THR A 450 -2.14 4.57 8.77
CA THR A 450 -3.22 3.62 9.00
C THR A 450 -2.71 2.20 8.78
N TYR A 451 -3.02 1.32 9.72
CA TYR A 451 -2.93 -0.11 9.53
C TYR A 451 -4.23 -0.76 9.96
N ALA A 452 -4.47 -2.00 9.55
CA ALA A 452 -5.70 -2.70 9.86
C ALA A 452 -5.46 -4.17 10.12
N LEU A 453 -6.17 -4.71 11.11
CA LEU A 453 -6.29 -6.15 11.30
C LEU A 453 -7.49 -6.65 10.49
N TYR A 454 -7.27 -7.67 9.67
CA TYR A 454 -8.28 -8.20 8.77
C TYR A 454 -8.38 -9.73 8.89
N PRO A 455 -9.31 -10.25 9.70
CA PRO A 455 -9.62 -11.67 9.71
C PRO A 455 -10.42 -12.05 8.46
N HIS A 456 -10.07 -13.18 7.86
CA HIS A 456 -10.68 -13.67 6.63
C HIS A 456 -10.79 -15.20 6.62
N TRP A 457 -11.64 -15.71 5.74
CA TRP A 457 -11.87 -17.14 5.57
C TRP A 457 -11.09 -17.66 4.36
N GLY A 458 -10.52 -18.86 4.50
CA GLY A 458 -9.62 -19.48 3.53
C GLY A 458 -8.16 -19.04 3.71
N ASP A 459 -7.34 -19.39 2.71
CA ASP A 459 -5.99 -18.85 2.56
C ASP A 459 -6.03 -17.48 1.85
N LEU A 460 -4.87 -16.82 1.69
CA LEU A 460 -4.75 -15.55 0.96
C LEU A 460 -5.43 -15.55 -0.41
N ILE A 461 -5.38 -16.67 -1.15
CA ILE A 461 -5.77 -16.75 -2.56
C ILE A 461 -7.26 -16.94 -2.71
N HIS A 462 -7.91 -17.55 -1.72
CA HIS A 462 -9.35 -17.78 -1.69
C HIS A 462 -10.11 -16.76 -0.84
N SER A 463 -9.41 -15.78 -0.28
CA SER A 463 -9.99 -14.66 0.46
C SER A 463 -9.96 -13.35 -0.32
N ASP A 464 -10.51 -12.30 0.29
CA ASP A 464 -10.55 -10.94 -0.23
C ASP A 464 -9.47 -10.02 0.35
N THR A 465 -8.49 -10.56 1.07
CA THR A 465 -7.38 -9.80 1.67
C THR A 465 -6.66 -8.89 0.67
N ILE A 466 -6.35 -9.40 -0.53
CA ILE A 466 -5.68 -8.59 -1.57
C ILE A 466 -6.56 -7.42 -2.00
N ARG A 467 -7.87 -7.65 -2.15
CA ARG A 467 -8.84 -6.59 -2.47
C ARG A 467 -8.90 -5.55 -1.35
N GLU A 468 -9.03 -5.99 -0.10
CA GLU A 468 -9.13 -5.10 1.06
C GLU A 468 -7.86 -4.26 1.26
N ALA A 469 -6.68 -4.84 1.02
CA ALA A 469 -5.41 -4.12 1.07
C ALA A 469 -5.34 -3.02 -0.01
N ASN A 470 -5.82 -3.33 -1.22
CA ASN A 470 -5.91 -2.36 -2.31
C ASN A 470 -6.94 -1.27 -2.02
N ALA A 471 -8.11 -1.60 -1.47
CA ALA A 471 -9.13 -0.64 -1.08
C ALA A 471 -8.64 0.34 0.00
N LEU A 472 -7.88 -0.15 0.99
CA LEU A 472 -7.24 0.69 2.01
C LEU A 472 -6.25 1.69 1.40
N ASN A 473 -5.46 1.26 0.42
CA ASN A 473 -4.41 2.09 -0.21
C ASN A 473 -4.94 3.02 -1.32
N HIS A 474 -6.03 2.66 -1.98
CA HIS A 474 -6.59 3.37 -3.11
C HIS A 474 -8.04 3.80 -2.83
N PRO A 475 -8.27 4.78 -1.92
CA PRO A 475 -9.61 5.33 -1.73
C PRO A 475 -10.13 5.92 -3.05
N PRO A 476 -11.46 5.99 -3.26
CA PRO A 476 -12.02 6.57 -4.48
C PRO A 476 -11.57 8.03 -4.67
N ILE A 477 -11.55 8.49 -5.92
CA ILE A 477 -11.36 9.92 -6.21
C ILE A 477 -12.64 10.64 -5.80
N VAL A 478 -12.51 11.68 -4.96
CA VAL A 478 -13.62 12.49 -4.46
C VAL A 478 -13.66 13.81 -5.23
N LEU A 479 -14.79 14.11 -5.85
CA LEU A 479 -15.01 15.28 -6.71
C LEU A 479 -16.20 16.09 -6.20
N GLU A 480 -15.94 17.06 -5.32
CA GLU A 480 -16.97 17.93 -4.74
C GLU A 480 -17.52 18.91 -5.78
N GLY A 481 -18.83 19.18 -5.73
CA GLY A 481 -19.48 20.14 -6.63
C GLY A 481 -19.59 19.66 -8.08
N LEU A 482 -19.34 18.36 -8.33
CA LEU A 482 -19.38 17.75 -9.65
C LEU A 482 -20.27 16.50 -9.64
N ARG A 483 -21.02 16.33 -10.73
CA ARG A 483 -21.92 15.21 -11.01
C ARG A 483 -21.42 14.42 -12.22
N THR A 484 -21.58 13.10 -12.24
CA THR A 484 -21.01 12.21 -13.27
C THR A 484 -21.49 12.54 -14.68
N GLY A 485 -22.75 12.97 -14.83
CA GLY A 485 -23.31 13.27 -16.15
C GLY A 485 -23.25 12.07 -17.09
N ASP A 486 -22.58 12.20 -18.23
CA ASP A 486 -22.36 11.11 -19.20
C ASP A 486 -20.98 10.44 -19.07
N PHE A 487 -20.27 10.68 -17.96
CA PHE A 487 -19.01 10.01 -17.67
C PHE A 487 -19.20 8.50 -17.51
N LYS A 488 -18.45 7.74 -18.30
CA LYS A 488 -18.36 6.28 -18.24
C LYS A 488 -16.92 5.87 -18.53
N VAL A 489 -16.45 4.86 -17.83
CA VAL A 489 -15.17 4.22 -18.14
C VAL A 489 -15.38 3.35 -19.40
N PRO A 490 -14.57 3.52 -20.46
CA PRO A 490 -14.81 2.91 -21.77
C PRO A 490 -14.29 1.47 -21.87
N PHE A 491 -14.12 0.80 -20.73
CA PHE A 491 -13.73 -0.61 -20.66
C PHE A 491 -14.26 -1.24 -19.37
N ALA A 492 -14.52 -2.55 -19.42
CA ALA A 492 -14.87 -3.37 -18.27
C ALA A 492 -13.98 -4.62 -18.26
N LEU A 493 -13.58 -5.04 -17.05
CA LEU A 493 -12.77 -6.23 -16.83
C LEU A 493 -13.55 -7.17 -15.92
N GLU A 494 -13.81 -8.38 -16.40
CA GLU A 494 -14.39 -9.47 -15.62
C GLU A 494 -13.30 -10.52 -15.40
N SER A 495 -12.85 -10.70 -14.15
CA SER A 495 -11.89 -11.73 -13.76
C SER A 495 -11.85 -11.91 -12.24
N ASP A 496 -11.61 -13.14 -11.80
CA ASP A 496 -11.36 -13.49 -10.39
C ASP A 496 -9.86 -13.50 -10.04
N GLY A 497 -8.95 -13.24 -11.00
CA GLY A 497 -7.50 -13.34 -10.78
C GLY A 497 -6.64 -12.32 -11.53
N VAL A 498 -7.26 -11.45 -12.34
CA VAL A 498 -6.57 -10.41 -13.10
C VAL A 498 -7.10 -9.03 -12.71
N SER A 499 -6.19 -8.09 -12.47
CA SER A 499 -6.52 -6.69 -12.16
C SER A 499 -6.00 -5.73 -13.24
N LEU A 500 -6.67 -4.59 -13.39
CA LEU A 500 -6.23 -3.46 -14.20
C LEU A 500 -5.39 -2.52 -13.36
N GLU A 501 -4.07 -2.51 -13.61
CA GLU A 501 -3.10 -1.77 -12.80
C GLU A 501 -2.73 -0.42 -13.39
N VAL A 502 -2.72 -0.28 -14.71
CA VAL A 502 -2.32 0.96 -15.39
C VAL A 502 -3.34 1.30 -16.45
N VAL A 503 -3.74 2.58 -16.47
CA VAL A 503 -4.43 3.23 -17.59
C VAL A 503 -3.76 4.57 -17.79
N LYS A 504 -3.14 4.76 -18.95
CA LYS A 504 -2.43 6.01 -19.29
C LYS A 504 -2.39 6.22 -20.79
N LYS A 505 -1.89 7.36 -21.26
CA LYS A 505 -1.57 7.52 -22.69
C LYS A 505 -0.21 6.90 -23.02
N ALA A 506 -0.08 6.38 -24.24
CA ALA A 506 1.19 5.89 -24.77
C ALA A 506 2.22 7.03 -24.83
N HIS A 507 3.51 6.70 -24.72
CA HIS A 507 4.56 7.72 -24.63
C HIS A 507 4.71 8.53 -25.93
N LYS A 508 4.60 7.86 -27.09
CA LYS A 508 4.92 8.44 -28.40
C LYS A 508 3.71 8.89 -29.23
N ASN A 509 2.49 8.55 -28.83
CA ASN A 509 1.28 8.87 -29.59
C ASN A 509 0.08 9.05 -28.64
N ALA A 510 -1.13 9.18 -29.20
CA ALA A 510 -2.37 9.42 -28.46
C ALA A 510 -3.12 8.14 -28.03
N ASP A 511 -2.56 6.97 -28.34
CA ASP A 511 -3.14 5.67 -27.99
C ASP A 511 -3.23 5.52 -26.47
N THR A 512 -4.17 4.71 -26.01
CA THR A 512 -4.31 4.40 -24.58
C THR A 512 -3.58 3.11 -24.26
N ILE A 513 -2.79 3.10 -23.20
CA ILE A 513 -2.15 1.91 -22.65
C ILE A 513 -2.96 1.42 -21.46
N ILE A 514 -3.29 0.13 -21.48
CA ILE A 514 -3.82 -0.60 -20.34
C ILE A 514 -2.84 -1.70 -19.92
N ARG A 515 -2.68 -1.93 -18.62
CA ARG A 515 -1.85 -3.04 -18.10
C ARG A 515 -2.68 -3.91 -17.19
N LEU A 516 -2.74 -5.19 -17.54
CA LEU A 516 -3.42 -6.23 -16.79
C LEU A 516 -2.39 -7.11 -16.09
N VAL A 517 -2.67 -7.48 -14.85
CA VAL A 517 -1.76 -8.25 -13.99
C VAL A 517 -2.51 -9.41 -13.37
N GLU A 518 -2.00 -10.62 -13.56
CA GLU A 518 -2.40 -11.78 -12.76
C GLU A 518 -1.73 -11.68 -11.39
N TYR A 519 -2.51 -11.67 -10.31
CA TYR A 519 -2.00 -11.38 -8.96
C TYR A 519 -2.16 -12.55 -7.97
N ARG A 520 -2.80 -13.66 -8.37
CA ARG A 520 -3.08 -14.82 -7.51
C ARG A 520 -2.06 -15.94 -7.67
N GLY A 521 -1.12 -15.83 -8.62
CA GLY A 521 -0.13 -16.86 -8.87
C GLY A 521 -0.74 -18.13 -9.50
N MET A 522 -1.83 -17.98 -10.26
CA MET A 522 -2.53 -19.09 -10.90
C MET A 522 -2.80 -18.85 -12.38
N HIS A 523 -3.22 -19.90 -13.10
CA HIS A 523 -3.78 -19.72 -14.43
C HIS A 523 -5.14 -19.04 -14.32
N SER A 524 -5.25 -17.87 -14.95
CA SER A 524 -6.42 -17.01 -14.82
C SER A 524 -7.00 -16.67 -16.19
N GLU A 525 -8.31 -16.57 -16.25
CA GLU A 525 -9.05 -16.08 -17.40
C GLU A 525 -9.56 -14.66 -17.10
N ALA A 526 -9.59 -13.83 -18.13
CA ALA A 526 -10.10 -12.47 -18.04
C ALA A 526 -10.84 -12.09 -19.31
N ARG A 527 -12.02 -11.50 -19.12
CA ARG A 527 -12.85 -10.99 -20.20
C ARG A 527 -12.79 -9.47 -20.20
N LEU A 528 -12.12 -8.91 -21.20
CA LEU A 528 -11.97 -7.46 -21.40
C LEU A 528 -13.00 -6.98 -22.43
N THR A 529 -13.93 -6.14 -21.99
CA THR A 529 -14.91 -5.50 -22.86
C THR A 529 -14.45 -4.07 -23.14
N LEU A 530 -14.34 -3.69 -24.41
CA LEU A 530 -13.94 -2.35 -24.84
C LEU A 530 -15.10 -1.63 -25.51
N ASP A 531 -15.21 -0.32 -25.27
CA ASP A 531 -16.13 0.56 -26.01
C ASP A 531 -15.88 0.48 -27.53
N PRO A 532 -16.92 0.59 -28.38
CA PRO A 532 -16.78 0.58 -29.84
C PRO A 532 -15.84 1.63 -30.40
N CYS A 533 -15.53 2.70 -29.65
CA CYS A 533 -14.54 3.69 -30.07
C CYS A 533 -13.14 3.08 -30.26
N TRP A 534 -12.79 1.97 -29.62
CA TRP A 534 -11.50 1.29 -29.78
C TRP A 534 -11.56 0.26 -30.92
N ARG A 535 -10.88 0.59 -32.03
CA ARG A 535 -10.87 -0.18 -33.29
C ARG A 535 -9.81 -1.27 -33.32
N GLU A 536 -8.64 -1.01 -32.73
CA GLU A 536 -7.51 -1.93 -32.74
C GLU A 536 -6.94 -2.08 -31.33
N ILE A 537 -6.56 -3.31 -30.99
CA ILE A 537 -5.82 -3.65 -29.77
C ILE A 537 -4.54 -4.39 -30.15
N LEU A 538 -3.43 -3.93 -29.59
CA LEU A 538 -2.11 -4.50 -29.77
C LEU A 538 -1.53 -4.88 -28.41
N GLU A 539 -1.07 -6.11 -28.25
CA GLU A 539 -0.26 -6.51 -27.11
C GLU A 539 1.18 -5.99 -27.29
N THR A 540 1.74 -5.47 -26.20
CA THR A 540 3.06 -4.84 -26.18
C THR A 540 3.79 -5.15 -24.88
N ASN A 541 5.11 -4.95 -24.87
CA ASN A 541 5.93 -5.08 -23.67
C ASN A 541 5.81 -3.84 -22.75
N LEU A 542 6.43 -3.87 -21.57
CA LEU A 542 6.36 -2.77 -20.59
C LEU A 542 6.90 -1.43 -21.15
N MET A 543 7.79 -1.49 -22.14
CA MET A 543 8.40 -0.33 -22.81
C MET A 543 7.56 0.18 -23.98
N GLU A 544 6.46 -0.49 -24.32
CA GLU A 544 5.57 -0.17 -25.43
C GLU A 544 6.24 -0.29 -26.82
N TRP A 545 7.19 -1.22 -26.99
CA TRP A 545 8.01 -1.31 -28.22
C TRP A 545 7.58 -2.40 -29.20
N GLU A 546 6.74 -3.33 -28.76
CA GLU A 546 6.22 -4.42 -29.58
C GLU A 546 4.76 -4.16 -29.93
N ASP A 547 4.28 -4.71 -31.04
CA ASP A 547 2.89 -4.56 -31.46
C ASP A 547 2.41 -5.89 -32.05
N VAL A 548 1.75 -6.69 -31.22
CA VAL A 548 1.15 -7.97 -31.62
C VAL A 548 -0.37 -7.81 -31.66
N PRO A 549 -1.03 -7.90 -32.84
CA PRO A 549 -2.48 -7.76 -32.92
C PRO A 549 -3.23 -8.80 -32.08
N VAL A 550 -4.20 -8.34 -31.29
CA VAL A 550 -5.09 -9.21 -30.50
C VAL A 550 -6.47 -9.25 -31.17
N PRO A 551 -7.01 -10.44 -31.51
CA PRO A 551 -8.32 -10.52 -32.14
C PRO A 551 -9.42 -10.10 -31.17
N LYS A 552 -10.35 -9.28 -31.66
CA LYS A 552 -11.57 -8.86 -30.97
C LYS A 552 -12.76 -9.61 -31.59
N ASN A 553 -13.72 -10.06 -30.77
CA ASN A 553 -14.95 -10.61 -31.31
C ASN A 553 -15.89 -9.52 -31.85
N SER A 554 -17.03 -9.89 -32.44
CA SER A 554 -18.00 -8.94 -33.02
C SER A 554 -18.57 -7.93 -32.01
N ASP A 555 -18.50 -8.23 -30.71
CA ASP A 555 -19.29 -7.57 -29.68
C ASP A 555 -18.49 -6.59 -28.81
N GLY A 556 -17.19 -6.42 -29.06
CA GLY A 556 -16.38 -5.58 -28.16
C GLY A 556 -15.35 -6.32 -27.32
N VAL A 557 -15.42 -7.64 -27.30
CA VAL A 557 -14.92 -8.46 -26.19
C VAL A 557 -13.68 -9.23 -26.60
N ILE A 558 -12.73 -9.31 -25.67
CA ILE A 558 -11.46 -10.01 -25.80
C ILE A 558 -11.35 -10.99 -24.64
N GLU A 559 -11.20 -12.26 -24.97
CA GLU A 559 -10.93 -13.32 -24.01
C GLU A 559 -9.41 -13.48 -23.85
N LEU A 560 -8.91 -13.34 -22.63
CA LEU A 560 -7.49 -13.38 -22.31
C LEU A 560 -7.23 -14.50 -21.32
N THR A 561 -6.11 -15.20 -21.52
CA THR A 561 -5.55 -16.13 -20.54
C THR A 561 -4.24 -15.59 -19.99
N PHE A 562 -3.96 -15.92 -18.74
CA PHE A 562 -2.77 -15.51 -18.02
C PHE A 562 -2.09 -16.70 -17.36
N LYS A 563 -0.76 -16.68 -17.34
CA LYS A 563 0.07 -17.53 -16.49
C LYS A 563 0.18 -16.91 -15.08
N PRO A 564 0.57 -17.70 -14.06
CA PRO A 564 0.90 -17.19 -12.74
C PRO A 564 1.81 -15.96 -12.79
N PHE A 565 1.37 -14.86 -12.16
CA PHE A 565 2.07 -13.57 -12.07
C PHE A 565 2.40 -12.90 -13.42
N GLU A 566 1.67 -13.24 -14.47
CA GLU A 566 1.90 -12.66 -15.79
C GLU A 566 1.40 -11.22 -15.88
N ILE A 567 2.23 -10.35 -16.45
CA ILE A 567 1.92 -8.95 -16.73
C ILE A 567 1.73 -8.80 -18.24
N ARG A 568 0.53 -8.43 -18.68
CA ARG A 568 0.23 -8.17 -20.09
C ARG A 568 -0.13 -6.71 -20.28
N THR A 569 0.50 -6.06 -21.25
CA THR A 569 0.27 -4.64 -21.56
C THR A 569 -0.34 -4.54 -22.94
N PHE A 570 -1.39 -3.73 -23.08
CA PHE A 570 -2.10 -3.54 -24.33
C PHE A 570 -2.18 -2.06 -24.70
N ARG A 571 -2.07 -1.80 -26.00
CA ARG A 571 -2.24 -0.49 -26.64
C ARG A 571 -3.56 -0.49 -27.40
N LEU A 572 -4.43 0.47 -27.07
CA LEU A 572 -5.75 0.65 -27.65
C LEU A 572 -5.74 1.85 -28.60
N LYS A 573 -6.17 1.65 -29.84
CA LYS A 573 -6.28 2.70 -30.86
C LYS A 573 -7.75 3.00 -31.19
N ALA A 574 -8.08 4.28 -31.23
CA ALA A 574 -9.43 4.79 -31.51
C ALA A 574 -9.79 4.87 -33.00
#